data_AF-A0A399ELU0-F1
#
_entry.id   AF-A0A399ELU0-F1
#
_cell.length_a   1.000
_cell.length_b   1.000
_cell.length_c   1.000
_cell.angle_alpha   90.00
_cell.angle_beta   90.00
_cell.angle_gamma   90.00
#
_symmetry.space_group_name_H-M   'P 1'
#
loop_
_entity.id
_entity.type
_entity.pdbx_description
1 polymer ?
#
loop_
_entity_poly.entity_id
_entity_poly.type
_entity_poly.pdbx_seq_one_letter_code
_entity_poly.pdbx_strand_id
1 'polypeptide(L)'
;MRCKVGLLAFVGLLLLAACSSPSAQTPAESMSLSGVVGQAGGQLTLGALSVDASAARVLVDGEEATSQALQPGVVVSGSGERSADRIRLREVEVQYRVRGVVDMVDATQGSLEVLGLKVQVNAMTYLYEENPDDTYTRLTLADLQPGDYVKVAGVPQDNDTIMATRIERKPMLSTDPAYSRVSLRVRVRDLNTTTFTFSYGLRTYTVNYATALVQGVLGEGALVEIKGTRNGSTIHASKVRVYEMIKPGTKLELSGPLTNLDETTQTFRLMEYTVNYTGARVKGTLREGAWVKVEGSLSNGLLMAYEVEVKYSHSGSGSYTGEVEGPLSAVDTAALTLQVGNQTFWADANTLVKLHDAQGQFSDLRAGDWVEVKFDSNRANSAGQAYAVKIEAKRYTAMPNRPAELEGTLTHFNVSARTFQVNGVQVSVTPSTRYEIYDRLVTSEDFFGTDRTGARVEVKGFLTSSGLEASKVEIKKK
;
A
#
# COMPACT_ATOMS: atom_id res chain seq x y z
N MET A 1 77.48 52.39 -17.38
CA MET A 1 77.27 53.02 -16.05
C MET A 1 75.81 52.80 -15.66
N ARG A 2 75.58 52.53 -14.37
CA ARG A 2 74.30 52.15 -13.75
C ARG A 2 73.17 53.15 -14.06
N CYS A 3 71.93 52.67 -14.23
CA CYS A 3 70.84 53.00 -13.30
C CYS A 3 69.57 52.18 -13.58
N LYS A 4 68.99 51.63 -12.52
CA LYS A 4 67.64 51.06 -12.44
C LYS A 4 66.68 52.15 -11.94
N VAL A 5 65.38 51.81 -12.02
CA VAL A 5 64.17 52.37 -11.38
C VAL A 5 63.42 53.35 -12.31
N GLY A 6 62.09 53.25 -12.52
CA GLY A 6 61.08 52.57 -11.72
C GLY A 6 59.76 52.25 -12.43
N LEU A 7 58.97 51.52 -11.65
CA LEU A 7 57.69 50.87 -11.87
C LEU A 7 56.53 51.88 -11.95
N LEU A 8 55.61 51.71 -12.90
CA LEU A 8 54.22 52.16 -12.76
C LEU A 8 53.30 51.09 -13.36
N ALA A 9 52.40 50.59 -12.52
CA ALA A 9 51.47 49.51 -12.82
C ALA A 9 50.22 50.05 -13.55
N PHE A 10 49.79 49.34 -14.59
CA PHE A 10 48.46 49.49 -15.20
C PHE A 10 47.72 48.16 -15.07
N VAL A 11 46.59 48.19 -14.37
CA VAL A 11 45.68 47.06 -14.16
C VAL A 11 44.78 46.96 -15.39
N GLY A 12 44.93 45.88 -16.17
CA GLY A 12 44.05 45.52 -17.28
C GLY A 12 43.07 44.43 -16.86
N LEU A 13 41.78 44.75 -16.87
CA LEU A 13 40.66 43.87 -16.52
C LEU A 13 40.46 42.82 -17.62
N LEU A 14 40.75 41.53 -17.33
CA LEU A 14 40.39 40.40 -18.21
C LEU A 14 38.94 39.97 -17.93
N LEU A 15 38.08 40.11 -18.94
CA LEU A 15 36.74 39.50 -18.96
C LEU A 15 36.88 38.00 -19.31
N LEU A 16 36.67 37.14 -18.32
CA LEU A 16 36.49 35.69 -18.51
C LEU A 16 35.06 35.44 -18.97
N ALA A 17 34.88 35.09 -20.25
CA ALA A 17 33.64 34.53 -20.74
C ALA A 17 33.48 33.09 -20.21
N ALA A 18 32.61 32.90 -19.22
CA ALA A 18 32.20 31.59 -18.76
C ALA A 18 31.19 31.00 -19.76
N CYS A 19 31.64 30.07 -20.60
CA CYS A 19 30.73 29.19 -21.33
C CYS A 19 30.09 28.23 -20.33
N SER A 20 28.86 28.50 -19.91
CA SER A 20 28.03 27.52 -19.20
C SER A 20 27.62 26.43 -20.18
N SER A 21 28.35 25.32 -20.20
CA SER A 21 27.90 24.09 -20.86
C SER A 21 26.58 23.65 -20.21
N PRO A 22 25.49 23.44 -20.95
CA PRO A 22 24.28 22.85 -20.38
C PRO A 22 24.65 21.46 -19.83
N SER A 23 24.32 21.22 -18.57
CA SER A 23 24.46 19.91 -17.93
C SER A 23 23.83 18.85 -18.83
N ALA A 24 24.63 17.88 -19.28
CA ALA A 24 24.15 16.75 -20.05
C ALA A 24 23.08 16.02 -19.23
N GLN A 25 21.81 16.14 -19.64
CA GLN A 25 20.73 15.33 -19.09
C GLN A 25 21.01 13.88 -19.50
N THR A 26 21.14 12.98 -18.51
CA THR A 26 21.24 11.54 -18.77
C THR A 26 20.07 11.12 -19.65
N PRO A 27 20.28 10.45 -20.80
CA PRO A 27 19.20 10.06 -21.69
C PRO A 27 18.19 9.20 -20.95
N ALA A 28 16.89 9.46 -21.17
CA ALA A 28 15.83 8.67 -20.56
C ALA A 28 15.86 7.24 -21.12
N GLU A 29 15.89 6.25 -20.24
CA GLU A 29 16.03 4.84 -20.63
C GLU A 29 14.64 4.17 -20.73
N SER A 30 14.37 3.50 -21.86
CA SER A 30 13.14 2.72 -22.01
C SER A 30 13.23 1.41 -21.25
N MET A 31 12.18 1.08 -20.49
CA MET A 31 12.16 -0.10 -19.64
C MET A 31 10.75 -0.66 -19.43
N SER A 32 10.69 -1.93 -19.05
CA SER A 32 9.50 -2.53 -18.46
C SER A 32 9.57 -2.42 -16.93
N LEU A 33 8.41 -2.24 -16.31
CA LEU A 33 8.29 -2.06 -14.87
C LEU A 33 7.16 -2.93 -14.34
N SER A 34 7.32 -3.38 -13.10
CA SER A 34 6.23 -3.94 -12.32
C SER A 34 6.47 -3.69 -10.85
N GLY A 35 5.43 -3.39 -10.11
CA GLY A 35 5.62 -3.11 -8.69
C GLY A 35 4.38 -2.62 -8.01
N VAL A 36 4.48 -2.49 -6.69
CA VAL A 36 3.46 -1.82 -5.90
C VAL A 36 3.64 -0.31 -6.01
N VAL A 37 2.58 0.40 -6.33
CA VAL A 37 2.54 1.86 -6.32
C VAL A 37 2.63 2.34 -4.87
N GLY A 38 3.65 3.14 -4.57
CA GLY A 38 3.79 3.84 -3.29
C GLY A 38 3.25 5.27 -3.37
N GLN A 39 3.38 5.99 -2.26
CA GLN A 39 3.15 7.43 -2.20
C GLN A 39 4.24 8.05 -1.33
N ALA A 40 4.82 9.14 -1.79
CA ALA A 40 5.79 9.93 -1.04
C ALA A 40 5.61 11.42 -1.39
N GLY A 41 5.59 12.29 -0.38
CA GLY A 41 5.43 13.74 -0.60
C GLY A 41 4.19 14.16 -1.41
N GLY A 42 3.11 13.35 -1.38
CA GLY A 42 1.89 13.60 -2.16
C GLY A 42 1.94 13.14 -3.62
N GLN A 43 3.05 12.53 -4.07
CA GLN A 43 3.19 11.96 -5.41
C GLN A 43 3.16 10.43 -5.37
N LEU A 44 2.62 9.81 -6.42
CA LEU A 44 2.71 8.36 -6.59
C LEU A 44 4.14 7.98 -6.94
N THR A 45 4.59 6.83 -6.43
CA THR A 45 5.94 6.32 -6.68
C THR A 45 5.94 4.87 -7.12
N LEU A 46 7.00 4.48 -7.82
CA LEU A 46 7.39 3.08 -8.00
C LEU A 46 8.81 2.93 -7.45
N GLY A 47 8.94 2.17 -6.38
CA GLY A 47 10.15 2.21 -5.57
C GLY A 47 10.37 3.62 -5.00
N ALA A 48 11.49 4.25 -5.36
CA ALA A 48 11.82 5.62 -4.93
C ALA A 48 11.60 6.69 -6.02
N LEU A 49 11.11 6.30 -7.19
CA LEU A 49 10.93 7.22 -8.31
C LEU A 49 9.50 7.72 -8.37
N SER A 50 9.33 9.01 -8.59
CA SER A 50 8.03 9.61 -8.85
C SER A 50 7.44 9.08 -10.16
N VAL A 51 6.12 8.92 -10.21
CA VAL A 51 5.41 8.39 -11.38
C VAL A 51 4.66 9.52 -12.07
N ASP A 52 4.94 9.71 -13.35
CA ASP A 52 4.17 10.56 -14.25
C ASP A 52 3.33 9.68 -15.20
N ALA A 53 2.03 9.66 -14.96
CA ALA A 53 1.04 8.94 -15.77
C ALA A 53 0.23 9.87 -16.68
N SER A 54 0.59 11.15 -16.82
CA SER A 54 -0.27 12.17 -17.45
C SER A 54 -0.55 11.89 -18.93
N ALA A 55 0.32 11.13 -19.59
CA ALA A 55 0.21 10.74 -21.00
C ALA A 55 0.19 9.21 -21.18
N ALA A 56 0.03 8.46 -20.09
CA ALA A 56 0.05 7.01 -20.14
C ALA A 56 -1.30 6.46 -20.61
N ARG A 57 -1.27 5.38 -21.38
CA ARG A 57 -2.41 4.49 -21.54
C ARG A 57 -2.58 3.70 -20.25
N VAL A 58 -3.72 3.81 -19.58
CA VAL A 58 -3.97 3.15 -18.29
C VAL A 58 -5.01 2.05 -18.48
N LEU A 59 -4.69 0.86 -17.97
CA LEU A 59 -5.55 -0.32 -18.03
C LEU A 59 -5.86 -0.82 -16.62
N VAL A 60 -7.04 -1.41 -16.42
CA VAL A 60 -7.39 -2.19 -15.23
C VAL A 60 -7.88 -3.55 -15.70
N ASP A 61 -7.13 -4.61 -15.37
CA ASP A 61 -7.41 -5.98 -15.86
C ASP A 61 -7.65 -6.04 -17.38
N GLY A 62 -6.80 -5.34 -18.14
CA GLY A 62 -6.85 -5.27 -19.60
C GLY A 62 -7.93 -4.36 -20.22
N GLU A 63 -8.76 -3.67 -19.43
CA GLU A 63 -9.74 -2.69 -19.92
C GLU A 63 -9.22 -1.25 -19.75
N GLU A 64 -9.55 -0.34 -20.67
CA GLU A 64 -9.18 1.09 -20.56
C GLU A 64 -9.72 1.72 -19.27
N ALA A 65 -8.86 2.51 -18.63
CA ALA A 65 -9.16 3.23 -17.40
C ALA A 65 -8.51 4.62 -17.40
N THR A 66 -8.88 5.46 -16.44
CA THR A 66 -8.21 6.74 -16.21
C THR A 66 -7.03 6.56 -15.27
N SER A 67 -6.15 7.57 -15.19
CA SER A 67 -5.05 7.59 -14.23
C SER A 67 -5.50 7.57 -12.75
N GLN A 68 -6.79 7.81 -12.47
CA GLN A 68 -7.36 7.67 -11.13
C GLN A 68 -7.32 6.21 -10.61
N ALA A 69 -7.19 5.22 -11.51
CA ALA A 69 -7.00 3.83 -11.10
C ALA A 69 -5.63 3.58 -10.44
N LEU A 70 -4.65 4.46 -10.64
CA LEU A 70 -3.34 4.39 -10.00
C LEU A 70 -3.46 4.93 -8.57
N GLN A 71 -3.64 4.01 -7.62
CA GLN A 71 -3.76 4.33 -6.19
C GLN A 71 -2.61 3.71 -5.39
N PRO A 72 -2.24 4.29 -4.23
CA PRO A 72 -1.26 3.67 -3.34
C PRO A 72 -1.66 2.24 -2.97
N GLY A 73 -0.72 1.32 -3.07
CA GLY A 73 -0.89 -0.10 -2.78
C GLY A 73 -1.36 -0.95 -3.97
N VAL A 74 -1.79 -0.38 -5.11
CA VAL A 74 -2.11 -1.21 -6.28
C VAL A 74 -0.83 -1.82 -6.86
N VAL A 75 -0.93 -3.03 -7.41
CA VAL A 75 0.16 -3.63 -8.18
C VAL A 75 -0.01 -3.22 -9.64
N VAL A 76 1.08 -2.78 -10.27
CA VAL A 76 1.08 -2.42 -11.69
C VAL A 76 2.11 -3.21 -12.48
N SER A 77 1.90 -3.30 -13.78
CA SER A 77 2.95 -3.63 -14.76
C SER A 77 2.82 -2.73 -15.97
N GLY A 78 3.91 -2.46 -16.68
CA GLY A 78 3.85 -1.56 -17.83
C GLY A 78 5.20 -1.24 -18.44
N SER A 79 5.23 -0.13 -19.16
CA SER A 79 6.43 0.41 -19.79
C SER A 79 6.53 1.92 -19.63
N GLY A 80 7.76 2.42 -19.62
CA GLY A 80 8.01 3.83 -19.43
C GLY A 80 9.41 4.25 -19.83
N GLU A 81 9.67 5.54 -19.65
CA GLU A 81 10.99 6.15 -19.72
C GLU A 81 11.43 6.53 -18.31
N ARG A 82 12.58 6.02 -17.89
CA ARG A 82 13.18 6.34 -16.60
C ARG A 82 14.21 7.46 -16.73
N SER A 83 14.12 8.40 -15.80
CA SER A 83 15.13 9.41 -15.50
C SER A 83 15.67 9.19 -14.07
N ALA A 84 16.51 10.10 -13.57
CA ALA A 84 17.18 9.93 -12.27
C ALA A 84 16.20 9.81 -11.08
N ASP A 85 15.08 10.54 -11.11
CA ASP A 85 14.13 10.73 -10.01
C ASP A 85 12.67 10.44 -10.39
N ARG A 86 12.40 10.14 -11.67
CA ARG A 86 11.05 9.98 -12.20
C ARG A 86 10.96 8.90 -13.28
N ILE A 87 9.82 8.23 -13.31
CA ILE A 87 9.37 7.37 -14.40
C ILE A 87 8.20 8.05 -15.11
N ARG A 88 8.33 8.29 -16.42
CA ARG A 88 7.21 8.70 -17.27
C ARG A 88 6.62 7.46 -17.92
N LEU A 89 5.39 7.11 -17.55
CA LEU A 89 4.71 5.92 -18.04
C LEU A 89 4.23 6.15 -19.48
N ARG A 90 4.40 5.13 -20.33
CA ARG A 90 3.78 5.05 -21.66
C ARG A 90 2.50 4.23 -21.62
N GLU A 91 2.56 3.06 -21.00
CA GLU A 91 1.43 2.18 -20.75
C GLU A 91 1.58 1.55 -19.36
N VAL A 92 0.48 1.44 -18.63
CA VAL A 92 0.45 0.82 -17.31
C VAL A 92 -0.87 0.10 -17.10
N GLU A 93 -0.79 -1.13 -16.61
CA GLU A 93 -1.94 -1.93 -16.20
C GLU A 93 -1.93 -2.07 -14.67
N VAL A 94 -3.04 -1.71 -14.04
CA VAL A 94 -3.37 -2.03 -12.65
C VAL A 94 -3.87 -3.47 -12.59
N GLN A 95 -3.28 -4.23 -11.68
CA GLN A 95 -3.39 -5.68 -11.62
C GLN A 95 -4.01 -6.12 -10.29
N TYR A 96 -5.28 -6.53 -10.35
CA TYR A 96 -5.92 -7.19 -9.21
C TYR A 96 -5.69 -8.71 -9.30
N ARG A 97 -5.33 -9.32 -8.17
CA ARG A 97 -5.15 -10.76 -8.06
C ARG A 97 -6.48 -11.48 -7.99
N VAL A 98 -7.43 -10.91 -7.26
CA VAL A 98 -8.79 -11.41 -7.16
C VAL A 98 -9.79 -10.26 -7.03
N ARG A 99 -10.89 -10.37 -7.75
CA ARG A 99 -12.08 -9.53 -7.63
C ARG A 99 -13.27 -10.45 -7.44
N GLY A 100 -13.98 -10.31 -6.33
CA GLY A 100 -15.02 -11.26 -5.96
C GLY A 100 -15.52 -11.08 -4.55
N VAL A 101 -16.41 -11.99 -4.16
CA VAL A 101 -17.04 -12.01 -2.84
C VAL A 101 -16.09 -12.65 -1.82
N VAL A 102 -16.00 -12.03 -0.64
CA VAL A 102 -15.29 -12.57 0.52
C VAL A 102 -16.02 -13.79 1.06
N ASP A 103 -15.31 -14.91 1.17
CA ASP A 103 -15.83 -16.16 1.72
C ASP A 103 -15.66 -16.20 3.25
N MET A 104 -14.55 -15.67 3.77
CA MET A 104 -14.24 -15.67 5.21
C MET A 104 -13.35 -14.48 5.59
N VAL A 105 -13.50 -13.99 6.82
CA VAL A 105 -12.58 -13.01 7.42
C VAL A 105 -12.11 -13.55 8.77
N ASP A 106 -10.79 -13.53 8.98
CA ASP A 106 -10.14 -13.83 10.25
C ASP A 106 -9.29 -12.63 10.65
N ALA A 107 -9.93 -11.68 11.34
CA ALA A 107 -9.28 -10.46 11.80
C ALA A 107 -8.15 -10.73 12.80
N THR A 108 -8.26 -11.80 13.60
CA THR A 108 -7.27 -12.22 14.60
C THR A 108 -5.99 -12.72 13.95
N GLN A 109 -6.11 -13.48 12.86
CA GLN A 109 -4.96 -13.95 12.08
C GLN A 109 -4.52 -12.97 11.00
N GLY A 110 -5.16 -11.81 10.87
CA GLY A 110 -4.84 -10.83 9.85
C GLY A 110 -5.06 -11.38 8.43
N SER A 111 -6.14 -12.12 8.20
CA SER A 111 -6.40 -12.72 6.90
C SER A 111 -7.87 -12.74 6.49
N LEU A 112 -8.12 -12.93 5.20
CA LEU A 112 -9.43 -13.16 4.61
C LEU A 112 -9.30 -14.17 3.46
N GLU A 113 -10.41 -14.79 3.08
CA GLU A 113 -10.49 -15.68 1.93
C GLU A 113 -11.43 -15.09 0.89
N VAL A 114 -10.99 -15.02 -0.36
CA VAL A 114 -11.78 -14.50 -1.48
C VAL A 114 -11.69 -15.51 -2.61
N LEU A 115 -12.81 -16.17 -2.92
CA LEU A 115 -12.88 -17.19 -3.96
C LEU A 115 -11.86 -18.32 -3.75
N GLY A 116 -11.70 -18.83 -2.52
CA GLY A 116 -10.75 -19.92 -2.25
C GLY A 116 -9.28 -19.50 -2.16
N LEU A 117 -8.98 -18.20 -2.33
CA LEU A 117 -7.64 -17.64 -2.21
C LEU A 117 -7.48 -17.01 -0.84
N LYS A 118 -6.50 -17.51 -0.07
CA LYS A 118 -6.16 -16.94 1.23
C LYS A 118 -5.32 -15.68 1.05
N VAL A 119 -5.80 -14.57 1.60
CA VAL A 119 -5.20 -13.24 1.54
C VAL A 119 -4.73 -12.87 2.95
N GLN A 120 -3.45 -12.56 3.10
CA GLN A 120 -2.85 -12.02 4.33
C GLN A 120 -2.77 -10.50 4.23
N VAL A 121 -2.97 -9.81 5.35
CA VAL A 121 -2.79 -8.36 5.45
C VAL A 121 -1.70 -8.03 6.46
N ASN A 122 -1.00 -6.93 6.25
CA ASN A 122 -0.02 -6.40 7.17
C ASN A 122 -0.12 -4.87 7.29
N ALA A 123 0.84 -4.26 7.98
CA ALA A 123 0.92 -2.82 8.19
C ALA A 123 0.95 -1.97 6.91
N MET A 124 1.44 -2.57 5.82
CA MET A 124 1.60 -1.95 4.50
C MET A 124 0.40 -2.18 3.58
N THR A 125 -0.57 -3.01 3.99
CA THR A 125 -1.80 -3.21 3.23
C THR A 125 -2.69 -1.97 3.33
N TYR A 126 -3.09 -1.44 2.18
CA TYR A 126 -4.07 -0.37 2.05
C TYR A 126 -5.48 -0.99 2.03
N LEU A 127 -6.30 -0.79 3.06
CA LEU A 127 -7.69 -1.26 3.07
C LEU A 127 -8.63 -0.06 2.95
N TYR A 128 -9.49 -0.07 1.94
CA TYR A 128 -10.41 1.02 1.65
C TYR A 128 -11.77 0.54 1.20
N GLU A 129 -12.79 1.36 1.42
CA GLU A 129 -14.02 1.33 0.65
C GLU A 129 -13.88 2.27 -0.56
N GLU A 130 -14.24 1.79 -1.74
CA GLU A 130 -14.44 2.59 -2.95
C GLU A 130 -15.86 3.18 -2.91
N ASN A 131 -15.97 4.48 -2.62
CA ASN A 131 -17.24 5.18 -2.53
C ASN A 131 -17.84 5.39 -3.93
N PRO A 132 -19.17 5.59 -4.06
CA PRO A 132 -19.83 5.82 -5.36
C PRO A 132 -19.38 7.08 -6.11
N ASP A 133 -18.69 8.00 -5.45
CA ASP A 133 -18.15 9.24 -6.01
C ASP A 133 -16.63 9.14 -6.32
N ASP A 134 -16.11 7.91 -6.41
CA ASP A 134 -14.70 7.58 -6.65
C ASP A 134 -13.74 8.09 -5.56
N THR A 135 -14.26 8.48 -4.39
CA THR A 135 -13.45 8.72 -3.19
C THR A 135 -13.19 7.42 -2.42
N TYR A 136 -12.28 7.47 -1.46
CA TYR A 136 -11.91 6.30 -0.68
C TYR A 136 -12.05 6.57 0.82
N THR A 137 -12.73 5.66 1.50
CA THR A 137 -12.81 5.64 2.97
C THR A 137 -11.86 4.58 3.49
N ARG A 138 -10.95 4.91 4.41
CA ARG A 138 -10.03 3.91 4.98
C ARG A 138 -10.82 2.90 5.82
N LEU A 139 -10.39 1.64 5.75
CA LEU A 139 -10.93 0.52 6.50
C LEU A 139 -9.82 -0.18 7.29
N THR A 140 -10.24 -0.99 8.24
CA THR A 140 -9.45 -2.04 8.89
C THR A 140 -10.01 -3.40 8.49
N LEU A 141 -9.27 -4.48 8.79
CA LEU A 141 -9.75 -5.82 8.46
C LEU A 141 -11.05 -6.19 9.19
N ALA A 142 -11.27 -5.62 10.39
CA ALA A 142 -12.49 -5.83 11.16
C ALA A 142 -13.74 -5.20 10.53
N ASP A 143 -13.57 -4.29 9.57
CA ASP A 143 -14.69 -3.69 8.84
C ASP A 143 -15.17 -4.56 7.67
N LEU A 144 -14.40 -5.60 7.30
CA LEU A 144 -14.78 -6.56 6.27
C LEU A 144 -15.52 -7.75 6.88
N GLN A 145 -16.47 -8.28 6.10
CA GLN A 145 -17.26 -9.46 6.49
C GLN A 145 -17.45 -10.42 5.31
N PRO A 146 -17.74 -11.71 5.58
CA PRO A 146 -18.20 -12.64 4.55
C PRO A 146 -19.39 -12.04 3.77
N GLY A 147 -19.34 -12.14 2.45
CA GLY A 147 -20.35 -11.53 1.56
C GLY A 147 -19.98 -10.16 1.02
N ASP A 148 -18.97 -9.47 1.55
CA ASP A 148 -18.48 -8.23 0.94
C ASP A 148 -17.85 -8.50 -0.43
N TYR A 149 -18.03 -7.59 -1.39
CA TYR A 149 -17.32 -7.67 -2.65
C TYR A 149 -16.05 -6.82 -2.61
N VAL A 150 -14.91 -7.44 -2.92
CA VAL A 150 -13.61 -6.80 -2.83
C VAL A 150 -12.79 -6.93 -4.12
N LYS A 151 -11.90 -5.97 -4.35
CA LYS A 151 -10.79 -6.04 -5.29
C LYS A 151 -9.49 -6.13 -4.49
N VAL A 152 -8.72 -7.19 -4.67
CA VAL A 152 -7.47 -7.44 -3.92
C VAL A 152 -6.29 -7.37 -4.87
N ALA A 153 -5.41 -6.40 -4.65
CA ALA A 153 -4.07 -6.35 -5.21
C ALA A 153 -3.09 -6.93 -4.18
N GLY A 154 -2.09 -7.66 -4.65
CA GLY A 154 -1.12 -8.25 -3.74
C GLY A 154 -0.11 -9.14 -4.43
N VAL A 155 0.89 -9.55 -3.65
CA VAL A 155 2.02 -10.36 -4.11
C VAL A 155 1.74 -11.82 -3.79
N PRO A 156 1.73 -12.73 -4.78
CA PRO A 156 1.56 -14.16 -4.52
C PRO A 156 2.75 -14.71 -3.73
N GLN A 157 2.45 -15.62 -2.81
CA GLN A 157 3.40 -16.35 -1.99
C GLN A 157 3.49 -17.81 -2.49
N ASP A 158 4.56 -18.53 -2.15
CA ASP A 158 4.73 -19.92 -2.62
C ASP A 158 3.77 -20.93 -1.97
N ASN A 159 3.19 -20.59 -0.84
CA ASN A 159 2.12 -21.36 -0.20
C ASN A 159 0.72 -21.03 -0.75
N ASP A 160 0.64 -20.45 -1.95
CA ASP A 160 -0.58 -19.97 -2.63
C ASP A 160 -1.35 -18.84 -1.93
N THR A 161 -0.81 -18.30 -0.82
CA THR A 161 -1.41 -17.12 -0.19
C THR A 161 -1.07 -15.85 -0.98
N ILE A 162 -1.82 -14.79 -0.74
CA ILE A 162 -1.58 -13.46 -1.31
C ILE A 162 -1.22 -12.53 -0.17
N MET A 163 -0.03 -11.93 -0.19
CA MET A 163 0.25 -10.78 0.68
C MET A 163 -0.39 -9.55 0.06
N ALA A 164 -1.52 -9.10 0.63
CA ALA A 164 -2.25 -7.96 0.11
C ALA A 164 -1.44 -6.68 0.24
N THR A 165 -1.40 -5.93 -0.85
CA THR A 165 -0.86 -4.56 -0.87
C THR A 165 -1.99 -3.55 -0.88
N ARG A 166 -3.15 -3.91 -1.44
CA ARG A 166 -4.38 -3.12 -1.37
C ARG A 166 -5.62 -4.00 -1.46
N ILE A 167 -6.62 -3.68 -0.66
CA ILE A 167 -7.96 -4.26 -0.70
C ILE A 167 -8.95 -3.11 -0.80
N GLU A 168 -9.81 -3.15 -1.82
CA GLU A 168 -10.90 -2.20 -2.00
C GLU A 168 -12.23 -2.94 -1.87
N ARG A 169 -13.02 -2.64 -0.84
CA ARG A 169 -14.42 -3.04 -0.75
C ARG A 169 -15.25 -2.15 -1.66
N LYS A 170 -16.12 -2.76 -2.46
CA LYS A 170 -17.09 -2.06 -3.29
C LYS A 170 -18.48 -2.22 -2.67
N PRO A 171 -19.26 -1.15 -2.48
CA PRO A 171 -20.61 -1.23 -1.93
C PRO A 171 -21.54 -1.87 -2.96
N MET A 172 -21.61 -3.20 -2.93
CA MET A 172 -22.38 -4.01 -3.88
C MET A 172 -23.24 -5.02 -3.14
N LEU A 173 -24.53 -5.00 -3.43
CA LEU A 173 -25.50 -5.92 -2.84
C LEU A 173 -25.54 -7.24 -3.62
N SER A 174 -25.96 -8.32 -2.96
CA SER A 174 -26.09 -9.64 -3.59
C SER A 174 -27.11 -9.68 -4.74
N THR A 175 -28.01 -8.70 -4.81
CA THR A 175 -28.98 -8.51 -5.89
C THR A 175 -28.40 -7.75 -7.09
N ASP A 176 -27.20 -7.18 -6.99
CA ASP A 176 -26.53 -6.52 -8.11
C ASP A 176 -26.11 -7.57 -9.16
N PRO A 177 -26.45 -7.40 -10.45
CA PRO A 177 -25.99 -8.30 -11.50
C PRO A 177 -24.47 -8.48 -11.58
N ALA A 178 -23.69 -7.49 -11.13
CA ALA A 178 -22.24 -7.55 -11.08
C ALA A 178 -21.69 -8.31 -9.87
N TYR A 179 -22.51 -8.65 -8.86
CA TYR A 179 -22.07 -9.31 -7.63
C TYR A 179 -21.44 -10.68 -7.87
N SER A 180 -21.94 -11.41 -8.87
CA SER A 180 -21.39 -12.70 -9.26
C SER A 180 -20.16 -12.60 -10.17
N ARG A 181 -19.84 -11.42 -10.73
CA ARG A 181 -18.72 -11.27 -11.68
C ARG A 181 -17.40 -11.38 -10.94
N VAL A 182 -16.48 -12.15 -11.49
CA VAL A 182 -15.15 -12.36 -10.92
C VAL A 182 -14.05 -12.04 -11.92
N SER A 183 -12.91 -11.62 -11.37
CA SER A 183 -11.63 -11.56 -12.08
C SER A 183 -10.58 -12.24 -11.20
N LEU A 184 -9.81 -13.17 -11.76
CA LEU A 184 -8.82 -13.94 -11.01
C LEU A 184 -7.52 -13.95 -11.80
N ARG A 185 -6.39 -13.85 -11.11
CA ARG A 185 -5.09 -14.23 -11.65
C ARG A 185 -4.57 -15.39 -10.81
N VAL A 186 -4.38 -16.56 -11.40
CA VAL A 186 -4.05 -17.79 -10.67
C VAL A 186 -3.18 -18.72 -11.52
N ARG A 187 -2.49 -19.65 -10.87
CA ARG A 187 -1.85 -20.77 -11.58
C ARG A 187 -2.86 -21.91 -11.74
N VAL A 188 -2.92 -22.44 -12.95
CA VAL A 188 -3.75 -23.59 -13.31
C VAL A 188 -3.30 -24.82 -12.54
N ARG A 189 -4.25 -25.55 -11.94
CA ARG A 189 -4.04 -26.85 -11.30
C ARG A 189 -5.06 -27.85 -11.79
N ASP A 190 -4.68 -29.12 -11.82
CA ASP A 190 -5.58 -30.24 -12.11
C ASP A 190 -6.33 -30.03 -13.46
N LEU A 191 -5.62 -29.54 -14.48
CA LEU A 191 -6.20 -29.24 -15.79
C LEU A 191 -6.80 -30.51 -16.43
N ASN A 192 -8.10 -30.46 -16.72
CA ASN A 192 -8.81 -31.47 -17.46
C ASN A 192 -9.31 -30.90 -18.78
N THR A 193 -8.69 -31.32 -19.88
CA THR A 193 -9.02 -30.90 -21.24
C THR A 193 -10.22 -31.65 -21.83
N THR A 194 -10.68 -32.73 -21.19
CA THR A 194 -11.86 -33.49 -21.61
C THR A 194 -13.14 -32.84 -21.07
N THR A 195 -13.11 -32.41 -19.80
CA THR A 195 -14.26 -31.74 -19.14
C THR A 195 -14.19 -30.22 -19.21
N PHE A 196 -13.13 -29.66 -19.79
CA PHE A 196 -12.87 -28.22 -19.84
C PHE A 196 -12.90 -27.57 -18.45
N THR A 197 -12.18 -28.17 -17.50
CA THR A 197 -12.09 -27.67 -16.13
C THR A 197 -10.66 -27.60 -15.62
N PHE A 198 -10.40 -26.73 -14.64
CA PHE A 198 -9.19 -26.76 -13.81
C PHE A 198 -9.49 -26.18 -12.42
N SER A 199 -8.67 -26.50 -11.43
CA SER A 199 -8.70 -25.94 -10.08
C SER A 199 -7.57 -24.91 -9.87
N TYR A 200 -7.55 -24.24 -8.72
CA TYR A 200 -6.48 -23.32 -8.34
C TYR A 200 -6.36 -23.21 -6.81
N GLY A 201 -5.28 -22.61 -6.33
CA GLY A 201 -5.07 -22.35 -4.90
C GLY A 201 -5.27 -23.61 -4.05
N LEU A 202 -6.15 -23.53 -3.05
CA LEU A 202 -6.49 -24.64 -2.14
C LEU A 202 -7.36 -25.74 -2.77
N ARG A 203 -7.66 -25.65 -4.08
CA ARG A 203 -8.52 -26.59 -4.83
C ARG A 203 -9.98 -26.62 -4.37
N THR A 204 -10.43 -25.58 -3.66
CA THR A 204 -11.83 -25.41 -3.24
C THR A 204 -12.74 -25.04 -4.41
N TYR A 205 -12.20 -24.34 -5.42
CA TYR A 205 -12.95 -23.85 -6.58
C TYR A 205 -12.54 -24.56 -7.86
N THR A 206 -13.52 -24.76 -8.74
CA THR A 206 -13.32 -25.28 -10.10
C THR A 206 -13.66 -24.19 -11.11
N VAL A 207 -12.77 -23.96 -12.07
CA VAL A 207 -13.03 -23.11 -13.23
C VAL A 207 -13.54 -24.01 -14.36
N ASN A 208 -14.73 -23.71 -14.85
CA ASN A 208 -15.26 -24.29 -16.08
C ASN A 208 -15.01 -23.30 -17.22
N TYR A 209 -14.21 -23.72 -18.22
CA TYR A 209 -13.84 -22.90 -19.37
C TYR A 209 -14.42 -23.40 -20.70
N ALA A 210 -15.42 -24.29 -20.66
CA ALA A 210 -16.03 -24.89 -21.86
C ALA A 210 -16.56 -23.85 -22.87
N THR A 211 -17.00 -22.68 -22.40
CA THR A 211 -17.52 -21.59 -23.23
C THR A 211 -16.61 -20.36 -23.24
N ALA A 212 -15.43 -20.43 -22.64
CA ALA A 212 -14.55 -19.29 -22.49
C ALA A 212 -13.81 -18.98 -23.80
N LEU A 213 -13.57 -17.70 -24.06
CA LEU A 213 -12.51 -17.29 -24.98
C LEU A 213 -11.16 -17.58 -24.34
N VAL A 214 -10.47 -18.61 -24.81
CA VAL A 214 -9.11 -18.96 -24.36
C VAL A 214 -8.08 -18.26 -25.25
N GLN A 215 -7.25 -17.40 -24.66
CA GLN A 215 -6.16 -16.69 -25.32
C GLN A 215 -4.82 -17.21 -24.81
N GLY A 216 -3.98 -17.73 -25.71
CA GLY A 216 -2.73 -18.42 -25.37
C GLY A 216 -2.91 -19.94 -25.16
N VAL A 217 -1.83 -20.63 -24.83
CA VAL A 217 -1.83 -22.09 -24.63
C VAL A 217 -2.05 -22.41 -23.16
N LEU A 218 -3.24 -22.91 -22.83
CA LEU A 218 -3.58 -23.32 -21.47
C LEU A 218 -2.86 -24.62 -21.12
N GLY A 219 -2.14 -24.64 -20.01
CA GLY A 219 -1.40 -25.80 -19.53
C GLY A 219 -1.35 -25.85 -18.01
N GLU A 220 -1.01 -27.02 -17.48
CA GLU A 220 -0.79 -27.21 -16.05
C GLU A 220 0.28 -26.24 -15.53
N GLY A 221 0.01 -25.57 -14.40
CA GLY A 221 0.91 -24.58 -13.81
C GLY A 221 0.94 -23.22 -14.51
N ALA A 222 0.29 -23.06 -15.67
CA ALA A 222 0.27 -21.78 -16.39
C ALA A 222 -0.39 -20.68 -15.53
N LEU A 223 0.22 -19.48 -15.54
CA LEU A 223 -0.39 -18.31 -14.93
C LEU A 223 -1.46 -17.75 -15.89
N VAL A 224 -2.69 -17.64 -15.42
CA VAL A 224 -3.83 -17.20 -16.21
C VAL A 224 -4.60 -16.07 -15.53
N GLU A 225 -5.12 -15.15 -16.33
CA GLU A 225 -6.22 -14.27 -15.96
C GLU A 225 -7.55 -14.90 -16.38
N ILE A 226 -8.53 -14.92 -15.49
CA ILE A 226 -9.87 -15.45 -15.73
C ILE A 226 -10.88 -14.35 -15.47
N LYS A 227 -11.80 -14.12 -16.41
CA LYS A 227 -13.02 -13.32 -16.19
C LYS A 227 -14.23 -14.22 -16.34
N GLY A 228 -15.21 -14.10 -15.44
CA GLY A 228 -16.39 -14.96 -15.48
C GLY A 228 -17.42 -14.62 -14.41
N THR A 229 -18.29 -15.58 -14.12
CA THR A 229 -19.26 -15.51 -13.02
C THR A 229 -19.09 -16.67 -12.06
N ARG A 230 -19.27 -16.41 -10.77
CA ARG A 230 -19.30 -17.43 -9.72
C ARG A 230 -20.71 -18.00 -9.56
N ASN A 231 -20.81 -19.32 -9.50
CA ASN A 231 -21.98 -20.05 -9.03
C ASN A 231 -21.54 -21.15 -8.05
N GLY A 232 -21.82 -20.96 -6.75
CA GLY A 232 -21.24 -21.79 -5.69
C GLY A 232 -19.71 -21.82 -5.79
N SER A 233 -19.12 -23.02 -5.75
CA SER A 233 -17.67 -23.22 -5.92
C SER A 233 -17.22 -23.35 -7.38
N THR A 234 -18.10 -23.06 -8.35
CA THR A 234 -17.75 -23.08 -9.78
C THR A 234 -17.61 -21.67 -10.33
N ILE A 235 -16.50 -21.39 -11.01
CA ILE A 235 -16.32 -20.20 -11.83
C ILE A 235 -16.63 -20.56 -13.27
N HIS A 236 -17.72 -20.02 -13.81
CA HIS A 236 -18.04 -20.11 -15.24
C HIS A 236 -17.24 -19.04 -15.99
N ALA A 237 -16.13 -19.45 -16.60
CA ALA A 237 -15.25 -18.55 -17.30
C ALA A 237 -15.86 -18.10 -18.64
N SER A 238 -15.82 -16.80 -18.86
CA SER A 238 -16.11 -16.17 -20.16
C SER A 238 -14.83 -15.88 -20.94
N LYS A 239 -13.71 -15.71 -20.24
CA LYS A 239 -12.38 -15.48 -20.81
C LYS A 239 -11.32 -16.12 -19.92
N VAL A 240 -10.37 -16.80 -20.54
CA VAL A 240 -9.13 -17.28 -19.91
C VAL A 240 -7.97 -16.78 -20.76
N ARG A 241 -7.14 -15.91 -20.20
CA ARG A 241 -5.96 -15.37 -20.87
C ARG A 241 -4.72 -15.88 -20.18
N VAL A 242 -3.91 -16.65 -20.89
CA VAL A 242 -2.61 -17.13 -20.41
C VAL A 242 -1.63 -15.96 -20.47
N TYR A 243 -0.93 -15.69 -19.37
CA TYR A 243 0.17 -14.73 -19.38
C TYR A 243 1.36 -15.34 -20.11
N GLU A 244 1.82 -14.65 -21.15
CA GLU A 244 3.06 -15.02 -21.81
C GLU A 244 4.26 -14.65 -20.93
N MET A 245 5.32 -15.45 -21.03
CA MET A 245 6.59 -15.09 -20.40
C MET A 245 7.10 -13.80 -21.04
N ILE A 246 7.53 -12.85 -20.20
CA ILE A 246 8.27 -11.68 -20.68
C ILE A 246 9.49 -12.16 -21.50
N LYS A 247 9.78 -11.48 -22.60
CA LYS A 247 10.88 -11.86 -23.49
C LYS A 247 12.22 -11.85 -22.74
N PRO A 248 13.09 -12.87 -22.94
CA PRO A 248 14.46 -12.81 -22.44
C PRO A 248 15.17 -11.52 -22.87
N GLY A 249 16.04 -11.00 -22.01
CA GLY A 249 16.76 -9.74 -22.21
C GLY A 249 15.96 -8.49 -21.82
N THR A 250 14.67 -8.60 -21.48
CA THR A 250 13.87 -7.44 -21.03
C THR A 250 14.43 -6.90 -19.73
N LYS A 251 14.78 -5.61 -19.71
CA LYS A 251 15.13 -4.88 -18.50
C LYS A 251 13.86 -4.66 -17.66
N LEU A 252 13.96 -5.04 -16.38
CA LEU A 252 12.88 -4.97 -15.42
C LEU A 252 13.32 -4.22 -14.18
N GLU A 253 12.46 -3.31 -13.73
CA GLU A 253 12.47 -2.82 -12.36
C GLU A 253 11.27 -3.40 -11.63
N LEU A 254 11.55 -4.07 -10.52
CA LEU A 254 10.56 -4.63 -9.61
C LEU A 254 10.58 -3.89 -8.29
N SER A 255 9.43 -3.72 -7.64
CA SER A 255 9.35 -3.17 -6.28
C SER A 255 8.22 -3.79 -5.46
N GLY A 256 8.54 -4.29 -4.26
CA GLY A 256 7.58 -4.93 -3.36
C GLY A 256 8.26 -5.76 -2.27
N PRO A 257 7.47 -6.49 -1.44
CA PRO A 257 8.01 -7.40 -0.45
C PRO A 257 8.69 -8.61 -1.12
N LEU A 258 9.92 -8.92 -0.70
CA LEU A 258 10.60 -10.15 -1.10
C LEU A 258 10.08 -11.34 -0.30
N THR A 259 10.07 -12.50 -0.92
CA THR A 259 9.64 -13.76 -0.29
C THR A 259 10.57 -14.91 -0.64
N ASN A 260 10.58 -15.97 0.16
CA ASN A 260 11.45 -17.14 0.00
C ASN A 260 12.92 -16.79 -0.23
N LEU A 261 13.48 -15.96 0.64
CA LEU A 261 14.91 -15.66 0.61
C LEU A 261 15.72 -16.94 0.86
N ASP A 262 16.51 -17.34 -0.12
CA ASP A 262 17.53 -18.38 -0.01
C ASP A 262 18.92 -17.72 -0.11
N GLU A 263 19.58 -17.61 1.03
CA GLU A 263 20.94 -17.04 1.13
C GLU A 263 22.02 -17.98 0.57
N THR A 264 21.73 -19.28 0.45
CA THR A 264 22.69 -20.27 -0.09
C THR A 264 22.72 -20.23 -1.61
N THR A 265 21.55 -20.26 -2.25
CA THR A 265 21.46 -20.16 -3.72
C THR A 265 21.45 -18.72 -4.21
N GLN A 266 21.40 -17.74 -3.29
CA GLN A 266 21.28 -16.32 -3.55
C GLN A 266 20.09 -16.00 -4.48
N THR A 267 18.93 -16.52 -4.09
CA THR A 267 17.67 -16.26 -4.77
C THR A 267 16.59 -15.78 -3.80
N PHE A 268 15.58 -15.10 -4.33
CA PHE A 268 14.31 -14.84 -3.65
C PHE A 268 13.21 -14.68 -4.70
N ARG A 269 11.96 -14.61 -4.27
CA ARG A 269 10.82 -14.27 -5.11
C ARG A 269 10.38 -12.82 -4.90
N LEU A 270 10.00 -12.17 -5.99
CA LEU A 270 9.43 -10.83 -5.98
C LEU A 270 8.40 -10.74 -7.10
N MET A 271 7.16 -10.44 -6.74
CA MET A 271 6.02 -10.56 -7.66
C MET A 271 5.95 -11.98 -8.22
N GLU A 272 5.82 -12.14 -9.54
CA GLU A 272 5.77 -13.44 -10.20
C GLU A 272 7.18 -14.00 -10.52
N TYR A 273 8.26 -13.26 -10.24
CA TYR A 273 9.62 -13.60 -10.66
C TYR A 273 10.44 -14.23 -9.55
N THR A 274 11.25 -15.23 -9.91
CA THR A 274 12.41 -15.61 -9.12
C THR A 274 13.55 -14.65 -9.50
N VAL A 275 14.17 -14.05 -8.49
CA VAL A 275 15.30 -13.12 -8.60
C VAL A 275 16.57 -13.86 -8.20
N ASN A 276 17.59 -13.83 -9.05
CA ASN A 276 18.94 -14.24 -8.70
C ASN A 276 19.78 -13.00 -8.45
N TYR A 277 20.37 -12.92 -7.26
CA TYR A 277 21.16 -11.77 -6.82
C TYR A 277 22.65 -12.08 -6.62
N THR A 278 23.14 -13.23 -7.11
CA THR A 278 24.54 -13.67 -6.96
C THR A 278 25.55 -12.62 -7.43
N GLY A 279 25.26 -11.91 -8.52
CA GLY A 279 26.11 -10.85 -9.08
C GLY A 279 25.64 -9.43 -8.78
N ALA A 280 24.60 -9.26 -7.95
CA ALA A 280 23.97 -7.97 -7.76
C ALA A 280 24.72 -7.09 -6.74
N ARG A 281 24.69 -5.78 -6.95
CA ARG A 281 25.00 -4.81 -5.89
C ARG A 281 23.81 -4.78 -4.91
N VAL A 282 24.00 -5.32 -3.71
CA VAL A 282 22.96 -5.28 -2.66
C VAL A 282 23.19 -4.07 -1.74
N LYS A 283 22.20 -3.19 -1.63
CA LYS A 283 22.16 -2.04 -0.72
C LYS A 283 21.18 -2.33 0.41
N GLY A 284 21.70 -2.52 1.62
CA GLY A 284 20.92 -2.93 2.80
C GLY A 284 21.01 -4.44 3.06
N THR A 285 20.27 -4.91 4.05
CA THR A 285 20.25 -6.34 4.46
C THR A 285 18.95 -6.99 4.00
N LEU A 286 19.05 -8.02 3.18
CA LEU A 286 17.89 -8.82 2.76
C LEU A 286 17.36 -9.62 3.94
N ARG A 287 16.04 -9.65 4.10
CA ARG A 287 15.29 -10.44 5.08
C ARG A 287 13.95 -10.82 4.49
N GLU A 288 13.39 -11.94 4.92
CA GLU A 288 12.04 -12.33 4.52
C GLU A 288 11.04 -11.20 4.81
N GLY A 289 10.21 -10.85 3.81
CA GLY A 289 9.23 -9.77 3.93
C GLY A 289 9.80 -8.35 3.87
N ALA A 290 11.12 -8.19 3.69
CA ALA A 290 11.73 -6.89 3.41
C ALA A 290 11.20 -6.33 2.10
N TRP A 291 10.93 -5.02 2.09
CA TRP A 291 10.49 -4.33 0.88
C TRP A 291 11.70 -3.92 0.07
N VAL A 292 11.82 -4.47 -1.14
CA VAL A 292 12.97 -4.26 -2.01
C VAL A 292 12.57 -3.61 -3.31
N LYS A 293 13.53 -2.92 -3.89
CA LYS A 293 13.57 -2.56 -5.31
C LYS A 293 14.66 -3.41 -5.98
N VAL A 294 14.33 -4.02 -7.11
CA VAL A 294 15.25 -4.84 -7.89
C VAL A 294 15.33 -4.28 -9.30
N GLU A 295 16.55 -4.10 -9.80
CA GLU A 295 16.81 -3.83 -11.21
C GLU A 295 17.57 -5.00 -11.81
N GLY A 296 17.11 -5.50 -12.95
CA GLY A 296 17.69 -6.69 -13.57
C GLY A 296 17.26 -6.87 -15.02
N SER A 297 17.71 -7.97 -15.62
CA SER A 297 17.13 -8.46 -16.88
C SER A 297 16.66 -9.90 -16.76
N LEU A 298 15.55 -10.21 -17.39
CA LEU A 298 15.03 -11.58 -17.42
C LEU A 298 15.90 -12.46 -18.32
N SER A 299 16.37 -13.59 -17.82
CA SER A 299 17.11 -14.61 -18.59
C SER A 299 16.59 -15.99 -18.21
N ASN A 300 16.08 -16.75 -19.19
CA ASN A 300 15.55 -18.10 -18.99
C ASN A 300 14.52 -18.21 -17.84
N GLY A 301 13.64 -17.21 -17.68
CA GLY A 301 12.62 -17.17 -16.62
C GLY A 301 13.12 -16.72 -15.24
N LEU A 302 14.41 -16.42 -15.09
CA LEU A 302 15.03 -15.90 -13.87
C LEU A 302 15.38 -14.42 -14.05
N LEU A 303 15.02 -13.56 -13.10
CA LEU A 303 15.45 -12.17 -13.10
C LEU A 303 16.89 -12.11 -12.58
N MET A 304 17.84 -11.89 -13.49
CA MET A 304 19.23 -11.65 -13.14
C MET A 304 19.36 -10.21 -12.63
N ALA A 305 19.51 -10.04 -11.31
CA ALA A 305 19.58 -8.73 -10.70
C ALA A 305 20.98 -8.11 -10.86
N TYR A 306 21.00 -6.82 -11.20
CA TYR A 306 22.20 -5.97 -11.19
C TYR A 306 22.29 -5.19 -9.88
N GLU A 307 21.15 -4.76 -9.36
CA GLU A 307 21.03 -4.03 -8.10
C GLU A 307 19.80 -4.51 -7.33
N VAL A 308 19.98 -4.68 -6.02
CA VAL A 308 18.88 -4.90 -5.07
C VAL A 308 19.01 -3.86 -3.97
N GLU A 309 17.99 -3.03 -3.80
CA GLU A 309 17.94 -2.00 -2.76
C GLU A 309 16.83 -2.30 -1.77
N VAL A 310 17.20 -2.51 -0.50
CA VAL A 310 16.24 -2.68 0.60
C VAL A 310 15.70 -1.31 0.98
N LYS A 311 14.42 -1.08 0.71
CA LYS A 311 13.70 0.15 1.06
C LYS A 311 13.19 0.13 2.49
N TYR A 312 12.65 -1.02 2.92
CA TYR A 312 12.21 -1.26 4.29
C TYR A 312 12.66 -2.64 4.75
N SER A 313 13.13 -2.77 5.99
CA SER A 313 13.67 -4.02 6.52
C SER A 313 12.62 -5.12 6.73
N HIS A 314 11.34 -4.74 6.81
CA HIS A 314 10.17 -5.62 6.86
C HIS A 314 8.92 -4.79 6.52
N SER A 315 7.77 -5.44 6.33
CA SER A 315 6.50 -4.79 5.97
C SER A 315 5.59 -4.50 7.18
N GLY A 316 6.16 -4.45 8.39
CA GLY A 316 5.43 -4.46 9.66
C GLY A 316 4.71 -5.78 9.94
N SER A 317 4.35 -6.05 11.20
CA SER A 317 3.71 -7.31 11.60
C SER A 317 2.20 -7.18 11.78
N GLY A 318 1.42 -8.01 11.07
CA GLY A 318 -0.01 -8.21 11.32
C GLY A 318 -0.93 -7.07 10.85
N SER A 319 -2.23 -7.28 11.04
CA SER A 319 -3.27 -6.26 10.84
C SER A 319 -3.19 -5.16 11.90
N TYR A 320 -3.85 -4.04 11.65
CA TYR A 320 -4.05 -2.97 12.64
C TYR A 320 -5.55 -2.73 12.83
N THR A 321 -5.94 -2.29 14.03
CA THR A 321 -7.34 -2.04 14.40
C THR A 321 -7.68 -0.56 14.45
N GLY A 322 -6.68 0.31 14.49
CA GLY A 322 -6.88 1.74 14.56
C GLY A 322 -5.64 2.53 14.14
N GLU A 323 -5.85 3.83 14.01
CA GLU A 323 -4.82 4.79 13.63
C GLU A 323 -4.99 6.10 14.37
N VAL A 324 -3.87 6.73 14.72
CA VAL A 324 -3.84 8.08 15.27
C VAL A 324 -2.74 8.89 14.58
N GLU A 325 -3.06 10.11 14.16
CA GLU A 325 -2.11 11.06 13.59
C GLU A 325 -2.00 12.29 14.50
N GLY A 326 -0.79 12.65 14.92
CA GLY A 326 -0.55 13.81 15.78
C GLY A 326 0.91 13.97 16.21
N PRO A 327 1.21 15.00 17.01
CA PRO A 327 2.56 15.20 17.54
C PRO A 327 2.87 14.17 18.63
N LEU A 328 4.11 13.67 18.63
CA LEU A 328 4.65 12.89 19.74
C LEU A 328 4.78 13.77 20.99
N SER A 329 4.06 13.45 22.05
CA SER A 329 4.18 14.15 23.34
C SER A 329 5.31 13.60 24.21
N ALA A 330 5.64 12.32 24.06
CA ALA A 330 6.76 11.67 24.74
C ALA A 330 7.27 10.47 23.93
N VAL A 331 8.56 10.15 24.10
CA VAL A 331 9.20 8.94 23.56
C VAL A 331 10.15 8.40 24.63
N ASP A 332 10.02 7.13 24.96
CA ASP A 332 10.98 6.38 25.77
C ASP A 332 11.62 5.30 24.88
N THR A 333 12.85 5.56 24.45
CA THR A 333 13.60 4.66 23.57
C THR A 333 14.11 3.41 24.28
N ALA A 334 14.18 3.41 25.61
CA ALA A 334 14.59 2.24 26.39
C ALA A 334 13.42 1.27 26.58
N ALA A 335 12.23 1.80 26.88
CA ALA A 335 11.01 1.01 26.99
C ALA A 335 10.35 0.70 25.63
N LEU A 336 10.82 1.32 24.54
CA LEU A 336 10.20 1.31 23.22
C LEU A 336 8.73 1.74 23.29
N THR A 337 8.47 2.84 23.98
CA THR A 337 7.12 3.42 24.07
C THR A 337 7.10 4.84 23.52
N LEU A 338 5.97 5.21 22.94
CA LEU A 338 5.72 6.55 22.43
C LEU A 338 4.30 7.00 22.81
N GLN A 339 4.12 8.30 22.95
CA GLN A 339 2.84 8.89 23.32
C GLN A 339 2.37 9.87 22.25
N VAL A 340 1.13 9.71 21.80
CA VAL A 340 0.42 10.66 20.94
C VAL A 340 -0.82 11.12 21.70
N GLY A 341 -0.83 12.38 22.13
CA GLY A 341 -1.88 12.88 23.03
C GLY A 341 -1.84 12.19 24.39
N ASN A 342 -2.95 11.59 24.81
CA ASN A 342 -3.06 10.80 26.06
C ASN A 342 -2.85 9.30 25.86
N GLN A 343 -2.66 8.83 24.63
CA GLN A 343 -2.50 7.42 24.32
C GLN A 343 -1.02 7.04 24.25
N THR A 344 -0.63 5.99 24.97
CA THR A 344 0.71 5.41 24.90
C THR A 344 0.67 4.12 24.11
N PHE A 345 1.64 3.94 23.23
CA PHE A 345 1.83 2.74 22.41
C PHE A 345 3.18 2.11 22.71
N TRP A 346 3.23 0.79 22.60
CA TRP A 346 4.45 0.01 22.73
C TRP A 346 4.89 -0.53 21.37
N ALA A 347 6.19 -0.51 21.11
CA ALA A 347 6.81 -1.00 19.88
C ALA A 347 7.81 -2.13 20.17
N ASP A 348 8.11 -2.93 19.16
CA ASP A 348 9.17 -3.93 19.20
C ASP A 348 9.99 -3.94 17.90
N ALA A 349 10.89 -4.92 17.76
CA ALA A 349 11.75 -5.05 16.58
C ALA A 349 10.99 -5.29 15.26
N ASN A 350 9.70 -5.64 15.31
CA ASN A 350 8.82 -5.85 14.17
C ASN A 350 7.92 -4.63 13.88
N THR A 351 7.97 -3.58 14.69
CA THR A 351 7.28 -2.31 14.42
C THR A 351 7.95 -1.61 13.24
N LEU A 352 7.20 -1.35 12.16
CA LEU A 352 7.75 -0.66 10.99
C LEU A 352 7.87 0.84 11.28
N VAL A 353 9.09 1.35 11.37
CA VAL A 353 9.36 2.79 11.52
C VAL A 353 9.75 3.39 10.17
N LYS A 354 8.93 4.32 9.68
CA LYS A 354 9.21 5.15 8.52
C LYS A 354 9.55 6.57 8.98
N LEU A 355 10.66 7.11 8.48
CA LEU A 355 11.01 8.53 8.62
C LEU A 355 11.12 9.12 7.23
N HIS A 356 10.32 10.13 6.92
CA HIS A 356 10.36 10.81 5.62
C HIS A 356 10.26 9.85 4.41
N ASP A 357 9.36 8.89 4.49
CA ASP A 357 9.19 7.86 3.44
C ASP A 357 10.42 6.97 3.20
N ALA A 358 11.36 6.93 4.15
CA ALA A 358 12.49 6.01 4.19
C ALA A 358 12.46 5.15 5.45
N GLN A 359 13.20 4.04 5.44
CA GLN A 359 13.42 3.24 6.65
C GLN A 359 14.03 4.11 7.75
N GLY A 360 13.41 4.10 8.94
CA GLY A 360 13.94 4.71 10.14
C GLY A 360 14.14 3.72 11.28
N GLN A 361 14.60 4.23 12.42
CA GLN A 361 14.69 3.48 13.67
C GLN A 361 13.83 4.13 14.74
N PHE A 362 13.37 3.34 15.71
CA PHE A 362 12.61 3.87 16.85
C PHE A 362 13.41 4.92 17.64
N SER A 363 14.72 4.72 17.76
CA SER A 363 15.67 5.63 18.41
C SER A 363 15.84 6.98 17.69
N ASP A 364 15.26 7.17 16.51
CA ASP A 364 15.29 8.43 15.79
C ASP A 364 14.08 9.33 16.11
N LEU A 365 13.02 8.77 16.70
CA LEU A 365 11.80 9.49 17.06
C LEU A 365 12.08 10.50 18.19
N ARG A 366 11.52 11.70 18.06
CA ARG A 366 11.67 12.79 19.04
C ARG A 366 10.30 13.33 19.43
N ALA A 367 10.17 13.79 20.67
CA ALA A 367 9.01 14.57 21.06
C ALA A 367 8.86 15.80 20.13
N GLY A 368 7.63 16.06 19.69
CA GLY A 368 7.30 17.08 18.70
C GLY A 368 7.28 16.59 17.25
N ASP A 369 7.82 15.40 16.94
CA ASP A 369 7.66 14.82 15.60
C ASP A 369 6.17 14.55 15.32
N TRP A 370 5.73 14.89 14.11
CA TRP A 370 4.37 14.58 13.68
C TRP A 370 4.33 13.16 13.11
N VAL A 371 3.56 12.29 13.75
CA VAL A 371 3.51 10.85 13.44
C VAL A 371 2.12 10.39 13.08
N GLU A 372 2.04 9.42 12.18
CA GLU A 372 0.92 8.51 12.00
C GLU A 372 1.29 7.18 12.67
N VAL A 373 0.49 6.72 13.63
CA VAL A 373 0.68 5.45 14.34
C VAL A 373 -0.49 4.54 13.99
N LYS A 374 -0.20 3.46 13.26
CA LYS A 374 -1.13 2.33 13.10
C LYS A 374 -0.87 1.33 14.21
N PHE A 375 -1.91 0.96 14.93
CA PHE A 375 -1.78 0.09 16.10
C PHE A 375 -2.82 -1.03 16.13
N ASP A 376 -2.47 -2.10 16.84
CA ASP A 376 -3.37 -3.20 17.16
C ASP A 376 -3.76 -3.11 18.65
N SER A 377 -5.01 -2.73 18.89
CA SER A 377 -5.60 -2.65 20.23
C SER A 377 -5.81 -4.01 20.89
N ASN A 378 -5.79 -5.10 20.12
CA ASN A 378 -5.93 -6.46 20.65
C ASN A 378 -4.59 -7.04 21.11
N ARG A 379 -3.46 -6.41 20.74
CA ARG A 379 -2.12 -6.77 21.18
C ARG A 379 -1.60 -5.68 22.12
N ALA A 380 -1.54 -5.97 23.41
CA ALA A 380 -1.03 -5.04 24.42
C ALA A 380 0.14 -5.65 25.20
N ASN A 381 1.04 -4.79 25.69
CA ASN A 381 2.07 -5.20 26.65
C ASN A 381 1.49 -5.35 28.07
N SER A 382 2.32 -5.70 29.05
CA SER A 382 1.89 -5.89 30.45
C SER A 382 1.33 -4.65 31.13
N ALA A 383 1.61 -3.45 30.59
CA ALA A 383 1.06 -2.18 31.05
C ALA A 383 -0.26 -1.80 30.33
N GLY A 384 -0.79 -2.66 29.45
CA GLY A 384 -2.01 -2.39 28.69
C GLY A 384 -1.82 -1.43 27.51
N GLN A 385 -0.58 -1.13 27.12
CA GLN A 385 -0.29 -0.24 25.99
C GLN A 385 -0.42 -1.03 24.68
N ALA A 386 -1.25 -0.52 23.76
CA ALA A 386 -1.47 -1.14 22.45
C ALA A 386 -0.19 -1.17 21.62
N TYR A 387 -0.04 -2.22 20.81
CA TYR A 387 1.13 -2.44 19.98
C TYR A 387 1.11 -1.55 18.73
N ALA A 388 2.15 -0.74 18.54
CA ALA A 388 2.38 0.01 17.32
C ALA A 388 2.87 -0.93 16.22
N VAL A 389 2.03 -1.15 15.22
CA VAL A 389 2.32 -2.00 14.05
C VAL A 389 3.19 -1.25 13.05
N LYS A 390 2.91 0.05 12.87
CA LYS A 390 3.68 0.97 12.03
C LYS A 390 3.66 2.37 12.63
N ILE A 391 4.81 3.03 12.59
CA ILE A 391 4.99 4.43 12.96
C ILE A 391 5.58 5.15 11.74
N GLU A 392 4.89 6.15 11.23
CA GLU A 392 5.37 6.99 10.15
C GLU A 392 5.53 8.42 10.62
N ALA A 393 6.78 8.86 10.78
CA ALA A 393 7.09 10.24 11.13
C ALA A 393 7.38 11.08 9.89
N LYS A 394 6.66 12.19 9.78
CA LYS A 394 6.97 13.25 8.81
C LYS A 394 7.64 14.36 9.61
N ARG A 395 8.95 14.56 9.45
CA ARG A 395 9.67 15.65 10.12
C ARG A 395 9.29 16.96 9.44
N TYR A 396 8.13 17.48 9.80
CA TYR A 396 7.85 18.88 9.69
C TYR A 396 8.35 19.53 10.99
N THR A 397 8.87 20.75 10.91
CA THR A 397 8.84 21.63 12.08
C THR A 397 7.41 21.58 12.63
N ALA A 398 7.24 21.34 13.94
CA ALA A 398 5.94 21.22 14.58
C ALA A 398 4.93 22.13 13.90
N MET A 399 3.83 21.55 13.39
CA MET A 399 2.73 22.31 12.81
C MET A 399 1.69 22.49 13.91
N PRO A 400 1.86 23.44 14.86
CA PRO A 400 0.97 23.57 16.01
C PRO A 400 -0.49 23.80 15.62
N ASN A 401 -0.73 24.27 14.39
CA ASN A 401 -2.06 24.55 13.86
C ASN A 401 -2.65 23.44 12.99
N ARG A 402 -1.94 22.32 12.77
CA ARG A 402 -2.50 21.17 12.05
C ARG A 402 -3.37 20.38 13.03
N PRO A 403 -4.65 20.09 12.72
CA PRO A 403 -5.45 19.22 13.57
C PRO A 403 -4.89 17.79 13.52
N ALA A 404 -4.86 17.13 14.67
CA ALA A 404 -4.71 15.69 14.78
C ALA A 404 -5.90 14.99 14.14
N GLU A 405 -5.68 13.76 13.67
CA GLU A 405 -6.70 12.92 13.07
C GLU A 405 -6.76 11.58 13.81
N LEU A 406 -7.98 11.11 14.07
CA LEU A 406 -8.26 9.86 14.76
C LEU A 406 -9.34 9.12 13.98
N GLU A 407 -9.04 7.88 13.61
CA GLU A 407 -9.94 7.06 12.82
C GLU A 407 -10.11 5.68 13.45
N GLY A 408 -11.36 5.22 13.57
CA GLY A 408 -11.66 3.91 14.14
C GLY A 408 -13.12 3.73 14.48
N THR A 409 -13.39 2.78 15.37
CA THR A 409 -14.74 2.47 15.83
C THR A 409 -15.13 3.35 17.01
N LEU A 410 -16.29 4.00 16.88
CA LEU A 410 -16.89 4.79 17.94
C LEU A 410 -17.40 3.87 19.05
N THR A 411 -17.03 4.16 20.30
CA THR A 411 -17.48 3.47 21.51
C THR A 411 -17.87 4.49 22.58
N HIS A 412 -18.49 4.03 23.67
CA HIS A 412 -18.82 4.88 24.84
C HIS A 412 -19.57 6.17 24.48
N PHE A 413 -20.53 6.09 23.54
CA PHE A 413 -21.30 7.26 23.10
C PHE A 413 -22.18 7.80 24.22
N ASN A 414 -21.99 9.07 24.59
CA ASN A 414 -22.75 9.72 25.65
C ASN A 414 -23.42 10.98 25.12
N VAL A 415 -24.74 10.90 24.97
CA VAL A 415 -25.58 11.98 24.45
C VAL A 415 -25.56 13.22 25.36
N SER A 416 -25.72 13.02 26.67
CA SER A 416 -25.83 14.11 27.64
C SER A 416 -24.51 14.86 27.83
N ALA A 417 -23.39 14.13 27.88
CA ALA A 417 -22.06 14.71 27.99
C ALA A 417 -21.52 15.22 26.65
N ARG A 418 -22.16 14.86 25.52
CA ARG A 418 -21.68 15.08 24.15
C ARG A 418 -20.24 14.57 23.95
N THR A 419 -19.98 13.36 24.41
CA THR A 419 -18.67 12.72 24.34
C THR A 419 -18.76 11.30 23.80
N PHE A 420 -17.65 10.78 23.29
CA PHE A 420 -17.50 9.37 22.89
C PHE A 420 -16.02 8.99 22.93
N GLN A 421 -15.71 7.73 22.64
CA GLN A 421 -14.33 7.27 22.48
C GLN A 421 -14.10 6.70 21.10
N VAL A 422 -12.91 6.90 20.56
CA VAL A 422 -12.44 6.24 19.33
C VAL A 422 -11.08 5.64 19.64
N ASN A 423 -10.98 4.32 19.50
CA ASN A 423 -9.79 3.54 19.87
C ASN A 423 -9.26 3.84 21.30
N GLY A 424 -10.16 4.04 22.26
CA GLY A 424 -9.81 4.37 23.65
C GLY A 424 -9.49 5.84 23.92
N VAL A 425 -9.34 6.68 22.88
CA VAL A 425 -9.16 8.13 23.05
C VAL A 425 -10.51 8.78 23.28
N GLN A 426 -10.64 9.48 24.41
CA GLN A 426 -11.81 10.28 24.73
C GLN A 426 -11.92 11.46 23.76
N VAL A 427 -13.06 11.57 23.10
CA VAL A 427 -13.41 12.69 22.21
C VAL A 427 -14.44 13.57 22.90
N SER A 428 -14.15 14.85 22.98
CA SER A 428 -15.08 15.92 23.37
C SER A 428 -15.37 16.81 22.16
N VAL A 429 -16.50 17.51 22.20
CA VAL A 429 -16.93 18.43 21.14
C VAL A 429 -17.16 19.84 21.69
N THR A 430 -17.11 20.83 20.81
CA THR A 430 -17.35 22.25 21.09
C THR A 430 -18.58 22.74 20.31
N PRO A 431 -19.12 23.93 20.62
CA PRO A 431 -20.17 24.54 19.80
C PRO A 431 -19.77 24.77 18.33
N SER A 432 -18.47 24.82 18.03
CA SER A 432 -17.93 24.97 16.67
C SER A 432 -17.61 23.64 15.97
N THR A 433 -17.81 22.49 16.62
CA THR A 433 -17.56 21.19 15.99
C THR A 433 -18.49 20.98 14.80
N ARG A 434 -17.90 20.63 13.66
CA ARG A 434 -18.63 20.28 12.43
C ARG A 434 -18.96 18.78 12.42
N TYR A 435 -20.21 18.43 12.14
CA TYR A 435 -20.65 17.04 12.10
C TYR A 435 -21.02 16.59 10.70
N GLU A 436 -20.55 15.44 10.28
CA GLU A 436 -20.95 14.78 9.03
C GLU A 436 -21.42 13.35 9.28
N ILE A 437 -22.40 12.93 8.50
CA ILE A 437 -22.84 11.53 8.42
C ILE A 437 -22.92 11.17 6.94
N TYR A 438 -22.08 10.25 6.50
CA TYR A 438 -22.02 9.82 5.10
C TYR A 438 -21.85 11.03 4.15
N ASP A 439 -20.84 11.87 4.46
CA ASP A 439 -20.49 13.10 3.74
C ASP A 439 -21.57 14.21 3.76
N ARG A 440 -22.63 14.04 4.56
CA ARG A 440 -23.68 15.05 4.72
C ARG A 440 -23.49 15.80 6.02
N LEU A 441 -23.37 17.12 5.93
CA LEU A 441 -23.37 18.02 7.08
C LEU A 441 -24.68 17.86 7.86
N VAL A 442 -24.56 17.66 9.18
CA VAL A 442 -25.71 17.56 10.09
C VAL A 442 -25.54 18.49 11.29
N THR A 443 -26.63 18.76 12.00
CA THR A 443 -26.57 19.52 13.25
C THR A 443 -25.98 18.69 14.38
N SER A 444 -25.55 19.35 15.46
CA SER A 444 -25.12 18.63 16.67
C SER A 444 -26.26 17.79 17.25
N GLU A 445 -27.49 18.29 17.18
CA GLU A 445 -28.69 17.62 17.66
C GLU A 445 -28.99 16.36 16.84
N ASP A 446 -28.88 16.43 15.52
CA ASP A 446 -29.05 15.26 14.64
C ASP A 446 -27.95 14.21 14.86
N PHE A 447 -26.72 14.66 15.10
CA PHE A 447 -25.60 13.76 15.37
C PHE A 447 -25.82 12.98 16.68
N PHE A 448 -26.08 13.69 17.78
CA PHE A 448 -26.25 13.12 19.11
C PHE A 448 -27.66 12.56 19.39
N GLY A 449 -28.64 12.79 18.51
CA GLY A 449 -29.99 12.25 18.63
C GLY A 449 -30.13 10.76 18.34
N THR A 450 -29.05 10.07 17.95
CA THR A 450 -29.03 8.63 17.70
C THR A 450 -27.71 8.05 18.21
N ASP A 451 -27.76 6.92 18.91
CA ASP A 451 -26.56 6.21 19.36
C ASP A 451 -25.70 5.81 18.16
N ARG A 452 -24.42 6.18 18.20
CA ARG A 452 -23.44 5.90 17.14
C ARG A 452 -22.45 4.81 17.53
N THR A 453 -22.66 4.14 18.65
CA THR A 453 -21.78 3.05 19.10
C THR A 453 -21.64 1.99 18.01
N GLY A 454 -20.39 1.61 17.71
CA GLY A 454 -20.04 0.68 16.64
C GLY A 454 -20.00 1.28 15.24
N ALA A 455 -20.24 2.59 15.07
CA ALA A 455 -20.04 3.27 13.81
C ALA A 455 -18.55 3.54 13.56
N ARG A 456 -18.12 3.45 12.30
CA ARG A 456 -16.81 3.94 11.87
C ARG A 456 -16.83 5.47 11.86
N VAL A 457 -15.83 6.09 12.45
CA VAL A 457 -15.75 7.55 12.57
C VAL A 457 -14.34 8.05 12.29
N GLU A 458 -14.26 9.19 11.59
CA GLU A 458 -13.07 10.02 11.48
C GLU A 458 -13.29 11.29 12.32
N VAL A 459 -12.32 11.63 13.16
CA VAL A 459 -12.34 12.82 14.01
C VAL A 459 -11.09 13.65 13.73
N LYS A 460 -11.28 14.93 13.40
CA LYS A 460 -10.18 15.90 13.33
C LYS A 460 -10.29 16.89 14.48
N GLY A 461 -9.20 17.19 15.15
CA GLY A 461 -9.22 18.14 16.27
C GLY A 461 -7.86 18.37 16.90
N PHE A 462 -7.83 18.85 18.12
CA PHE A 462 -6.58 19.12 18.83
C PHE A 462 -6.47 18.21 20.05
N LEU A 463 -5.30 17.58 20.20
CA LEU A 463 -5.02 16.73 21.35
C LEU A 463 -4.84 17.59 22.61
N THR A 464 -5.43 17.13 23.71
CA THR A 464 -5.40 17.72 25.04
C THR A 464 -4.92 16.67 26.04
N SER A 465 -4.72 17.06 27.30
CA SER A 465 -4.38 16.10 28.37
C SER A 465 -5.50 15.07 28.63
N SER A 466 -6.75 15.39 28.27
CA SER A 466 -7.92 14.55 28.51
C SER A 466 -8.36 13.73 27.30
N GLY A 467 -7.72 13.88 26.13
CA GLY A 467 -8.13 13.23 24.89
C GLY A 467 -8.07 14.18 23.70
N LEU A 468 -9.05 14.13 22.79
CA LEU A 468 -9.12 14.97 21.60
C LEU A 468 -10.35 15.88 21.66
N GLU A 469 -10.14 17.20 21.54
CA GLU A 469 -11.21 18.17 21.35
C GLU A 469 -11.48 18.33 19.84
N ALA A 470 -12.66 17.90 19.40
CA ALA A 470 -12.99 17.75 17.99
C ALA A 470 -13.37 19.09 17.33
N SER A 471 -12.73 19.37 16.20
CA SER A 471 -13.15 20.41 15.25
C SER A 471 -14.11 19.86 14.18
N LYS A 472 -13.96 18.58 13.82
CA LYS A 472 -14.82 17.84 12.90
C LYS A 472 -15.02 16.41 13.39
N VAL A 473 -16.25 15.89 13.28
CA VAL A 473 -16.60 14.48 13.49
C VAL A 473 -17.38 13.99 12.28
N GLU A 474 -16.97 12.88 11.68
CA GLU A 474 -17.61 12.32 10.49
C GLU A 474 -17.89 10.83 10.68
N ILE A 475 -19.17 10.44 10.67
CA ILE A 475 -19.55 9.03 10.55
C ILE A 475 -19.34 8.59 9.10
N LYS A 476 -18.46 7.62 8.92
CA LYS A 476 -18.17 7.02 7.62
C LYS A 476 -19.26 6.04 7.22
N LYS A 477 -19.47 5.90 5.91
CA LYS A 477 -20.41 4.91 5.37
C LYS A 477 -19.93 3.50 5.76
N LYS A 478 -20.87 2.68 6.18
CA LYS A 478 -20.62 1.27 6.52
C LYS A 478 -20.48 0.41 5.30
#